data_AF-A0A523YUK5-F1
#
_entry.id   AF-A0A523YUK5-F1
#
_cell.length_a   1.000
_cell.length_b   1.000
_cell.length_c   1.000
_cell.angle_alpha   90.00
_cell.angle_beta   90.00
_cell.angle_gamma   90.00
#
_symmetry.space_group_name_H-M   'P 1'
#
loop_
_entity.id
_entity.type
_entity.pdbx_description
1 polymer ?
#
loop_
_entity_poly.entity_id
_entity_poly.type
_entity_poly.pdbx_seq_one_letter_code
_entity_poly.pdbx_strand_id
1 'polypeptide(L)' 'SFVIDADLMLDLGEALRQYALISSPSKPLCRPDCAGLCPTCGANLNQGPCSCQSSSDERWRALAALKRENQKGS' A
#
# COMPACT_ATOMS: atom_id res chain seq x y z
N SER A 1 25.47 10.88 9.03
CA SER A 1 26.70 10.36 9.64
C SER A 1 26.34 9.87 11.03
N PHE A 2 27.13 8.95 11.59
CA PHE A 2 26.99 8.60 13.00
C PHE A 2 27.56 9.71 13.87
N VAL A 3 26.90 10.00 14.99
CA VAL A 3 27.33 11.01 15.95
C VAL A 3 27.80 10.30 17.22
N ILE A 4 28.92 10.77 17.78
CA ILE A 4 29.42 10.33 19.08
C ILE A 4 29.30 11.53 20.02
N ASP A 5 28.67 11.35 21.18
CA ASP A 5 28.45 12.42 22.14
C ASP A 5 29.64 12.62 23.11
N ALA A 6 29.50 13.57 24.04
CA ALA A 6 30.52 13.90 25.02
C ALA A 6 30.81 12.75 26.02
N ASP A 7 29.86 11.85 26.18
CA ASP A 7 29.96 10.66 27.03
C ASP A 7 30.47 9.43 26.25
N LEU A 8 30.97 9.65 25.01
CA LEU A 8 31.48 8.62 24.10
C LEU A 8 30.44 7.58 23.67
N MET A 9 29.16 7.95 23.67
CA MET A 9 28.08 7.09 23.21
C MET A 9 27.84 7.29 21.71
N LEU A 10 27.76 6.18 20.98
CA LEU A 10 27.44 6.16 19.55
C LEU A 10 25.92 6.16 19.34
N ASP A 11 25.40 7.17 18.64
CA ASP A 11 24.00 7.21 18.23
C ASP A 11 23.75 6.37 16.97
N LEU A 12 23.04 5.25 17.15
CA LEU A 12 22.63 4.34 16.09
C LEU A 12 21.20 4.60 15.58
N GLY A 13 20.48 5.57 16.15
CA GLY A 13 19.06 5.78 15.92
C GLY A 13 18.70 5.95 14.45
N GLU A 14 19.46 6.77 13.71
CA GLU A 14 19.19 6.99 12.29
C GLU A 14 19.47 5.73 11.44
N ALA A 15 20.56 5.01 11.71
CA ALA A 15 20.83 3.76 11.00
C ALA A 15 19.73 2.72 11.26
N LEU A 16 19.35 2.53 12.52
CA LEU A 16 18.26 1.61 12.89
C LEU A 16 16.94 2.00 12.23
N ARG A 17 16.61 3.30 12.20
CA ARG A 17 15.43 3.81 11.50
C ARG A 17 15.45 3.48 10.02
N GLN A 18 16.56 3.72 9.33
CA GLN A 18 16.70 3.44 7.90
C GLN A 18 16.53 1.94 7.60
N TYR A 19 17.20 1.08 8.35
CA TYR A 19 17.05 -0.37 8.20
C TYR A 19 15.63 -0.84 8.51
N ALA A 20 15.02 -0.34 9.58
CA ALA A 20 13.64 -0.67 9.92
C ALA A 20 12.65 -0.26 8.82
N LEU A 21 12.84 0.91 8.19
CA LEU A 21 12.02 1.36 7.07
C LEU A 21 12.16 0.45 5.85
N ILE A 22 13.38 0.04 5.50
CA ILE A 22 13.66 -0.85 4.36
C ILE A 22 13.09 -2.25 4.60
N SER A 23 13.17 -2.76 5.83
CA SER A 23 12.64 -4.07 6.20
C SER A 23 11.12 -4.09 6.40
N SER A 24 10.46 -2.94 6.41
CA SER A 24 9.02 -2.85 6.60
C SER A 24 8.28 -3.43 5.38
N PRO A 25 7.20 -4.22 5.58
CA PRO A 25 6.40 -4.72 4.47
C PRO A 25 5.78 -3.56 3.68
N SER A 26 5.80 -3.66 2.35
CA SER A 26 5.22 -2.65 1.45
C SER A 26 3.71 -2.46 1.64
N LYS A 27 3.03 -3.50 2.14
CA LYS A 27 1.61 -3.48 2.48
C LYS A 27 1.41 -4.17 3.83
N PRO A 28 1.56 -3.45 4.96
CA PRO A 28 1.33 -4.02 6.27
C PRO A 28 -0.15 -4.41 6.38
N LEU A 29 -0.40 -5.69 6.67
CA LEU A 29 -1.75 -6.21 6.89
C LEU A 29 -1.99 -6.42 8.38
N CYS A 30 -3.23 -6.23 8.80
CA CYS A 30 -3.65 -6.47 10.18
C CYS A 30 -3.60 -7.97 10.57
N ARG A 31 -3.72 -8.84 9.56
CA ARG A 31 -3.62 -10.31 9.59
C ARG A 31 -3.42 -10.83 8.15
N PRO A 32 -3.01 -12.09 7.92
CA PRO A 32 -2.68 -12.60 6.58
C PRO A 32 -3.79 -12.45 5.53
N ASP A 33 -5.04 -12.57 5.93
CA ASP A 33 -6.26 -12.50 5.09
C ASP A 33 -7.00 -11.14 5.19
N CYS A 34 -6.35 -10.11 5.72
CA CYS A 34 -6.98 -8.81 5.97
C CYS A 34 -7.46 -8.18 4.64
N ALA A 35 -8.78 -8.08 4.45
CA ALA A 35 -9.39 -7.42 3.29
C ALA A 35 -9.12 -5.89 3.24
N GLY A 36 -8.69 -5.33 4.37
CA GLY A 36 -8.32 -3.92 4.50
C GLY A 36 -9.52 -3.00 4.69
N LEU A 37 -9.27 -1.71 4.46
CA LEU A 37 -10.28 -0.65 4.51
C LEU A 37 -10.63 -0.22 3.09
N CYS A 38 -11.88 0.21 2.88
CA CYS A 38 -12.25 0.84 1.62
C CYS A 38 -11.45 2.14 1.42
N PRO A 39 -10.71 2.32 0.31
CA PRO A 39 -9.92 3.52 0.07
C PRO A 39 -10.76 4.78 -0.15
N THR A 40 -12.07 4.62 -0.37
CA THR A 40 -13.01 5.72 -0.60
C THR A 40 -13.71 6.18 0.68
N CYS A 41 -14.18 5.25 1.52
CA CYS A 41 -15.00 5.56 2.70
C CYS A 41 -14.43 5.07 4.03
N GLY A 42 -13.34 4.32 4.03
CA GLY A 42 -12.71 3.77 5.25
C GLY A 42 -13.45 2.59 5.88
N ALA A 43 -14.56 2.11 5.30
CA ALA A 43 -15.29 0.97 5.83
C ALA A 43 -14.40 -0.28 5.95
N ASN A 44 -14.56 -1.03 7.03
CA ASN A 44 -13.83 -2.26 7.28
C ASN A 44 -14.36 -3.38 6.38
N LEU A 45 -13.62 -3.71 5.32
CA LEU A 45 -14.03 -4.73 4.33
C LEU A 45 -14.04 -6.14 4.92
N ASN A 46 -13.47 -6.34 6.11
CA ASN A 46 -13.56 -7.59 6.85
C ASN A 46 -14.95 -7.82 7.47
N GLN A 47 -15.78 -6.79 7.59
CA GLN A 47 -17.15 -6.88 8.11
C GLN A 47 -18.19 -7.04 6.99
N GLY A 48 -17.78 -6.88 5.73
CA GLY A 48 -18.64 -6.95 4.56
C GLY A 48 -18.31 -5.90 3.51
N PRO A 49 -18.99 -5.95 2.35
CA PRO A 49 -18.79 -5.00 1.28
C PRO A 49 -19.33 -3.61 1.64
N CYS A 50 -18.65 -2.57 1.19
CA CYS A 50 -19.17 -1.21 1.21
C CYS A 50 -19.98 -0.91 -0.08
N SER A 51 -20.80 0.14 -0.05
CA SER A 51 -21.59 0.59 -1.20
C SER A 51 -20.84 1.50 -2.18
N CYS A 52 -19.53 1.70 -2.01
CA CYS A 52 -18.74 2.56 -2.90
C CYS A 52 -18.67 1.96 -4.31
N GLN A 53 -18.89 2.79 -5.33
CA GLN A 53 -18.66 2.39 -6.71
C GLN A 53 -17.16 2.26 -6.98
N SER A 54 -16.76 1.18 -7.65
CA SER A 54 -15.42 1.05 -8.19
C SER A 54 -15.22 2.09 -9.28
N SER A 55 -14.35 3.08 -9.04
CA SER A 55 -13.94 4.01 -10.09
C SER A 55 -12.77 3.39 -10.86
N SER A 56 -12.89 3.34 -12.18
CA SER A 56 -11.75 3.10 -13.05
C SER A 56 -10.90 4.37 -13.10
N ASP A 57 -9.59 4.26 -12.90
CA ASP A 57 -8.69 5.39 -13.09
C ASP A 57 -8.67 5.75 -14.58
N GLU A 58 -8.99 7.03 -14.83
CA GLU A 58 -9.15 7.65 -16.13
C GLU A 58 -7.91 7.45 -17.04
N ARG A 59 -6.71 7.39 -16.45
CA ARG A 59 -5.46 7.14 -17.18
C ARG A 59 -5.46 5.81 -17.92
N TRP A 60 -6.30 4.85 -17.51
CA TRP A 60 -6.40 3.53 -18.11
C TRP A 60 -7.55 3.38 -19.11
N ARG A 61 -8.22 4.47 -19.52
CA ARG A 61 -9.38 4.40 -20.45
C ARG A 61 -9.06 3.64 -21.75
N ALA A 62 -7.87 3.86 -22.32
CA ALA A 62 -7.43 3.17 -23.55
C ALA A 62 -7.34 1.65 -23.36
N LEU A 63 -6.85 1.20 -22.20
CA LEU A 63 -6.74 -0.23 -21.88
C LEU A 63 -8.13 -0.88 -21.73
N ALA A 64 -9.10 -0.14 -21.19
CA ALA A 64 -10.48 -0.60 -21.08
C ALA A 64 -11.13 -0.81 -22.47
N ALA A 65 -10.77 -0.01 -23.48
CA ALA A 65 -11.24 -0.18 -24.84
C ALA A 65 -10.72 -1.48 -25.47
N LEU A 66 -9.43 -1.79 -25.31
CA LEU A 66 -8.81 -3.01 -25.85
C LEU A 66 -9.44 -4.30 -25.30
N LYS A 67 -9.80 -4.33 -24.01
CA LYS A 67 -10.50 -5.48 -23.41
C LYS A 67 -11.83 -5.80 -24.12
N ARG A 68 -12.54 -4.77 -24.60
CA ARG A 68 -13.83 -4.92 -25.29
C ARG A 68 -13.67 -5.43 -26.72
N GLU A 69 -12.54 -5.13 -27.36
CA GLU A 69 -12.22 -5.59 -28.73
C GLU A 69 -11.85 -7.08 -28.73
N ASN A 70 -11.02 -7.53 -27.78
CA ASN A 70 -10.66 -8.95 -27.65
C ASN A 70 -11.86 -9.86 -27.32
N GLN A 71 -12.88 -9.35 -26.63
CA GLN A 71 -14.09 -10.12 -26.32
C GLN A 71 -15.07 -10.24 -27.50
N LYS A 72 -14.93 -9.42 -28.55
CA LYS A 72 -15.77 -9.49 -29.75
C LYS A 72 -15.22 -10.46 -30.82
N GLY A 73 -14.01 -10.98 -30.61
CA GLY A 73 -13.34 -11.92 -31.52
C GLY A 73 -13.42 -13.39 -31.12
N SER A 74 -14.20 -13.74 -30.09
CA SER A 74 -14.48 -15.12 -29.66
C SER A 74 -15.95 -15.47 -29.87
#